data_AF-A0AAV2LDH6-F1
#
_entry.id   AF-A0AAV2LDH6-F1
#
_cell.length_a   1.000
_cell.length_b   1.000
_cell.length_c   1.000
_cell.angle_alpha   90.00
_cell.angle_beta   90.00
_cell.angle_gamma   90.00
#
_symmetry.space_group_name_H-M   'P 1'
#
loop_
_entity.id
_entity.type
_entity.pdbx_description
1 polymer ?
#
loop_
_entity_poly.entity_id
_entity_poly.type
_entity_poly.pdbx_seq_one_letter_code
_entity_poly.pdbx_strand_id
1 'polypeptide(L)'
;MALESRITQEEIKKEPEKPIDREKTCPLLLRVFTTNNGRHHRADEFARGNVPSSELQIYTWMDATLKELTSLVKEVYPEARKKGTHFSFAIVFPEPRTKAYR
;
A
#
# COMPACT_ATOMS: atom_id res chain seq x y z
N MET A 1 -28.59 -36.82 8.14
CA MET A 1 -28.61 -35.49 7.48
C MET A 1 -27.55 -34.64 8.17
N ALA A 2 -26.41 -34.40 7.51
CA ALA A 2 -25.38 -33.50 8.01
C ALA A 2 -25.69 -32.09 7.47
N LEU A 3 -25.98 -31.17 8.37
CA LEU A 3 -26.19 -29.76 8.04
C LEU A 3 -24.80 -29.12 7.92
N GLU A 4 -24.27 -28.99 6.69
CA GLU A 4 -23.07 -28.20 6.45
C GLU A 4 -23.41 -26.72 6.69
N SER A 5 -22.93 -26.13 7.78
CA SER A 5 -23.00 -24.69 7.97
C SER A 5 -21.97 -24.03 7.05
N ARG A 6 -22.47 -23.41 5.97
CA ARG A 6 -21.66 -22.53 5.13
C ARG A 6 -21.70 -21.14 5.74
N ILE A 7 -20.74 -20.87 6.62
CA ILE A 7 -20.49 -19.50 7.10
C ILE A 7 -20.08 -18.68 5.86
N THR A 8 -20.83 -17.62 5.57
CA THR A 8 -20.49 -16.68 4.49
C THR A 8 -19.26 -15.88 4.92
N GLN A 9 -18.38 -15.50 3.98
CA GLN A 9 -17.14 -14.77 4.30
C GLN A 9 -17.36 -13.47 5.09
N GLU A 10 -18.58 -12.91 5.05
CA GLU A 10 -18.98 -11.70 5.78
C GLU A 10 -19.15 -11.91 7.29
N GLU A 11 -19.40 -13.14 7.75
CA GLU A 11 -19.61 -13.46 9.18
C GLU A 11 -18.33 -13.91 9.92
N ILE A 12 -17.19 -13.94 9.24
CA ILE A 12 -15.90 -14.24 9.86
C ILE A 12 -15.52 -13.06 10.76
N LYS A 13 -15.68 -13.22 12.08
CA LYS A 13 -15.08 -12.32 13.07
C LYS A 13 -13.58 -12.21 12.78
N LYS A 14 -13.14 -11.08 12.22
CA LYS A 14 -11.73 -10.77 12.06
C LYS A 14 -11.11 -10.71 13.46
N GLU A 15 -10.24 -11.67 13.77
CA GLU A 15 -9.39 -11.57 14.96
C GLU A 15 -8.60 -10.25 14.90
N PRO A 16 -8.30 -9.62 16.06
CA PRO A 16 -7.46 -8.45 16.08
C PRO A 16 -6.10 -8.76 15.42
N GLU A 17 -5.67 -7.88 14.52
CA GLU A 17 -4.39 -8.02 13.82
C GLU A 17 -3.26 -8.09 14.84
N LYS A 18 -2.55 -9.22 14.87
CA LYS A 18 -1.42 -9.44 15.78
C LYS A 18 -0.20 -8.66 15.26
N PRO A 19 0.56 -7.97 16.14
CA PRO A 19 1.77 -7.29 15.73
C PRO A 19 2.81 -8.28 15.19
N ILE A 20 3.59 -7.86 14.19
CA ILE A 20 4.57 -8.71 13.52
C ILE A 20 5.89 -8.65 14.29
N ASP A 21 6.49 -9.80 14.56
CA ASP A 21 7.86 -9.88 15.07
C ASP A 21 8.84 -9.54 13.94
N ARG A 22 9.25 -8.27 13.88
CA ARG A 22 10.13 -7.73 12.82
C ARG A 22 11.56 -8.26 12.87
N GLU A 23 12.00 -8.83 14.00
CA GLU A 23 13.33 -9.45 14.12
C GLU A 23 13.35 -10.85 13.50
N LYS A 24 12.23 -11.57 13.57
CA LYS A 24 12.10 -12.93 13.02
C LYS A 24 11.46 -12.98 11.64
N THR A 25 10.80 -11.91 11.21
CA THR A 25 10.06 -11.86 9.94
C THR A 25 10.86 -11.11 8.89
N CYS A 26 11.12 -11.73 7.74
CA CYS A 26 11.77 -11.05 6.61
C CYS A 26 10.88 -9.89 6.11
N PRO A 27 11.44 -8.68 5.91
CA PRO A 27 10.68 -7.55 5.39
C PRO A 27 10.24 -7.78 3.94
N LEU A 28 9.12 -7.15 3.57
CA LEU A 28 8.69 -7.03 2.19
C LEU A 28 9.29 -5.78 1.54
N LEU A 29 9.45 -5.83 0.22
CA LEU A 29 9.82 -4.68 -0.60
C LEU A 29 8.55 -3.96 -1.06
N LEU A 30 8.25 -2.82 -0.43
CA LEU A 30 7.14 -1.95 -0.80
C LEU A 30 7.62 -0.92 -1.83
N ARG A 31 6.95 -0.88 -2.99
CA ARG A 31 7.17 0.14 -4.03
C ARG A 31 6.16 1.26 -3.85
N VAL A 32 6.65 2.48 -3.62
CA VAL A 32 5.84 3.68 -3.38
C VAL A 32 6.05 4.66 -4.53
N PHE A 33 4.97 5.14 -5.13
CA PHE A 33 5.03 6.14 -6.19
C PHE A 33 4.44 7.46 -5.69
N THR A 34 5.15 8.57 -5.89
CA THR A 34 4.75 9.89 -5.37
C THR A 34 4.47 10.90 -6.47
N THR A 35 3.45 11.74 -6.25
CA THR A 35 3.09 12.89 -7.09
C THR A 35 3.04 14.17 -6.25
N ASN A 36 3.30 15.31 -6.88
CA ASN A 36 3.20 16.66 -6.27
C ASN A 36 2.12 17.54 -6.92
N ASN A 37 1.39 17.01 -7.91
CA ASN A 37 0.34 17.72 -8.67
C ASN A 37 -1.05 17.67 -7.99
N GLY A 38 -1.12 17.16 -6.76
CA GLY A 38 -2.37 17.04 -5.98
C GLY A 38 -3.31 15.91 -6.43
N ARG A 39 -2.86 14.98 -7.29
CA ARG A 39 -3.66 13.83 -7.74
C ARG A 39 -2.83 12.55 -7.70
N HIS A 40 -3.48 11.40 -7.50
CA HIS A 40 -2.81 10.10 -7.66
C HIS A 40 -2.43 9.87 -9.13
N HIS A 41 -1.40 9.05 -9.35
CA HIS A 41 -1.09 8.54 -10.69
C HIS A 41 -2.32 7.87 -11.29
N ARG A 42 -2.52 8.07 -12.59
CA ARG A 42 -3.61 7.44 -13.30
C ARG A 42 -3.28 5.98 -13.60
N ALA A 43 -4.30 5.14 -13.68
CA ALA A 43 -4.14 3.72 -14.00
C ALA A 43 -3.40 3.46 -15.32
N ASP A 44 -3.53 4.36 -16.31
CA ASP A 44 -2.85 4.25 -17.60
C ASP A 44 -1.33 4.45 -17.51
N GLU A 45 -0.82 5.10 -16.46
CA GLU A 45 0.62 5.26 -16.21
C GLU A 45 1.28 3.93 -15.80
N PHE A 46 0.50 3.00 -15.25
CA PHE A 46 0.95 1.65 -14.87
C PHE A 46 0.70 0.61 -15.97
N ALA A 47 0.11 1.01 -17.10
CA ALA A 47 -0.27 0.07 -18.16
C ALA A 47 0.95 -0.44 -18.96
N ARG A 48 0.79 -1.64 -19.53
CA ARG A 48 1.78 -2.27 -20.44
C ARG A 48 3.16 -2.50 -19.82
N GLY A 49 3.22 -2.73 -18.50
CA GLY A 49 4.48 -2.99 -17.80
C GLY A 49 5.30 -1.74 -17.50
N ASN A 50 4.77 -0.55 -17.79
CA ASN A 50 5.38 0.70 -17.38
C ASN A 50 5.03 1.03 -15.92
N VAL A 51 5.86 1.85 -15.30
CA VAL A 51 5.60 2.46 -14.00
C VAL A 51 6.09 3.91 -14.02
N PRO A 52 5.52 4.80 -13.18
CA PRO A 52 6.04 6.16 -13.04
C PRO A 52 7.51 6.17 -12.56
N SER A 53 8.28 7.17 -13.02
CA SER A 53 9.71 7.28 -12.70
C SER A 53 10.01 7.66 -11.23
N SER A 54 9.06 8.31 -10.55
CA SER A 54 9.19 8.73 -9.14
C SER A 54 8.86 7.58 -8.18
N GLU A 55 9.69 6.53 -8.22
CA GLU A 55 9.59 5.34 -7.36
C GLU A 55 10.50 5.45 -6.13
N LEU A 56 9.95 5.16 -4.97
CA LEU A 56 10.65 4.95 -3.71
C LEU A 56 10.47 3.49 -3.27
N GLN A 57 11.57 2.80 -2.99
CA GLN A 57 11.54 1.42 -2.51
C GLN A 57 11.80 1.38 -1.00
N ILE A 58 10.92 0.71 -0.27
CA ILE A 58 10.93 0.65 1.19
C ILE A 58 10.94 -0.80 1.65
N TYR A 59 11.89 -1.18 2.49
CA TYR A 59 11.83 -2.44 3.24
C TYR A 59 10.96 -2.25 4.48
N THR A 60 9.86 -2.99 4.58
CA THR A 60 8.91 -2.86 5.69
C THR A 60 8.16 -4.16 5.97
N TRP A 61 7.13 -4.13 6.82
CA TRP A 61 6.30 -5.26 7.18
C TRP A 61 4.81 -4.95 6.96
N MET A 62 3.95 -5.96 7.03
CA MET A 62 2.51 -5.78 6.79
C MET A 62 1.81 -4.91 7.86
N ASP A 63 2.46 -4.68 9.01
CA ASP A 63 1.96 -3.81 10.08
C ASP A 63 2.43 -2.35 9.96
N ALA A 64 3.09 -2.01 8.85
CA ALA A 64 3.59 -0.66 8.60
C ALA A 64 2.47 0.38 8.63
N THR A 65 2.64 1.41 9.45
CA THR A 65 1.63 2.48 9.57
C THR A 65 1.84 3.56 8.51
N LEU A 66 0.78 4.28 8.14
CA LEU A 66 0.90 5.45 7.24
C LEU A 66 1.88 6.50 7.79
N LYS A 67 1.96 6.65 9.12
CA LYS A 67 2.91 7.57 9.77
C LYS A 67 4.36 7.14 9.54
N GLU A 68 4.65 5.85 9.66
CA GLU A 68 5.96 5.27 9.35
C GLU A 68 6.33 5.53 7.89
N LEU A 69 5.42 5.22 6.95
CA LEU A 69 5.62 5.48 5.52
C LEU A 69 5.82 6.97 5.21
N THR A 70 5.04 7.88 5.80
CA THR A 70 5.25 9.33 5.61
C THR A 70 6.60 9.82 6.13
N SER A 71 7.14 9.19 7.18
CA SER A 71 8.43 9.58 7.74
C SER A 71 9.55 9.25 6.75
N LEU A 72 9.50 8.06 6.16
CA LEU A 72 10.44 7.63 5.11
C LEU A 72 10.35 8.50 3.85
N VAL A 73 9.14 8.88 3.42
CA VAL A 73 8.96 9.80 2.29
C VAL A 73 9.59 11.16 2.58
N LYS A 74 9.47 11.68 3.81
CA LYS A 74 10.07 12.97 4.22
C LYS A 74 11.58 12.93 4.30
N GLU A 75 12.20 11.76 4.48
CA GLU A 75 13.65 11.61 4.43
C GLU A 75 14.19 11.88 3.02
N VAL A 76 13.48 11.38 2.01
CA VAL A 76 13.86 11.50 0.59
C VAL A 76 13.37 12.81 -0.05
N TYR A 77 12.20 13.32 0.35
CA TYR A 77 11.60 14.54 -0.19
C TYR A 77 11.49 15.63 0.90
N PRO A 78 12.51 16.50 1.08
CA PRO A 78 12.52 17.53 2.12
C PRO A 78 11.33 18.50 2.05
N GLU A 79 10.86 18.83 0.85
CA GLU A 79 9.68 19.69 0.63
C GLU A 79 8.42 19.15 1.31
N ALA A 80 8.33 17.82 1.49
CA ALA A 80 7.21 17.16 2.13
C ALA A 80 7.19 17.36 3.67
N ARG A 81 8.23 17.97 4.25
CA ARG A 81 8.30 18.30 5.69
C ARG A 81 7.58 19.59 6.06
N LYS A 82 7.21 20.42 5.08
CA LYS A 82 6.54 21.70 5.33
C LYS A 82 5.27 21.49 6.16
N LYS A 83 5.06 22.36 7.16
CA LYS A 83 3.86 22.30 8.00
C LYS A 83 2.63 22.50 7.13
N GLY A 84 1.64 21.61 7.28
CA GLY A 84 0.42 21.61 6.46
C GLY A 84 0.50 20.77 5.17
N THR A 85 1.64 20.12 4.87
CA THR A 85 1.69 19.15 3.78
C THR A 85 0.75 17.98 4.05
N HIS A 86 -0.10 17.69 3.07
CA HIS A 86 -1.07 16.60 3.11
C HIS A 86 -0.56 15.40 2.31
N PHE A 87 -0.71 14.19 2.87
CA PHE A 87 -0.36 12.94 2.19
C PHE A 87 -1.66 12.15 1.94
N SER A 88 -1.96 11.90 0.67
CA SER A 88 -3.05 11.01 0.26
C SER A 88 -2.46 9.66 -0.12
N PHE A 89 -3.04 8.57 0.37
CA PHE A 89 -2.57 7.21 0.10
C PHE A 89 -3.60 6.46 -0.74
N ALA A 90 -3.11 5.73 -1.73
CA ALA A 90 -3.89 4.80 -2.55
C ALA A 90 -3.06 3.55 -2.79
N ILE A 91 -3.71 2.40 -2.84
CA ILE A 91 -3.09 1.13 -3.22
C ILE A 91 -3.35 0.93 -4.70
N VAL A 92 -2.29 0.66 -5.46
CA VAL A 92 -2.37 0.31 -6.88
C VAL A 92 -2.22 -1.20 -6.99
N PHE A 93 -3.23 -1.88 -7.54
CA PHE A 93 -3.26 -3.33 -7.64
C PHE A 93 -3.70 -3.79 -9.04
N PRO A 94 -3.26 -4.97 -9.51
CA PRO A 94 -3.68 -5.49 -10.81
C PRO A 94 -5.18 -5.79 -10.81
N GLU A 95 -5.89 -5.34 -11.83
CA GLU A 95 -7.32 -5.63 -12.01
C GLU A 95 -7.49 -7.07 -12.52
N PRO A 96 -8.14 -7.98 -11.77
CA PRO A 96 -8.21 -9.40 -12.15
C PRO A 96 -8.87 -9.65 -13.52
N ARG A 97 -9.76 -8.75 -13.95
CA ARG A 97 -10.52 -8.92 -15.20
C ARG A 97 -9.85 -8.30 -16.43
N THR A 98 -8.85 -7.44 -16.25
CA THR A 98 -8.23 -6.69 -17.35
C THR A 98 -6.72 -6.62 -17.19
N LYS A 99 -5.95 -6.39 -18.26
CA LYS A 99 -4.49 -6.19 -18.17
C LYS A 99 -4.14 -4.75 -17.73
N ALA A 100 -4.85 -4.24 -16.72
CA ALA A 100 -4.70 -2.88 -16.20
C ALA A 100 -4.50 -2.89 -14.68
N TYR A 101 -4.19 -1.73 -14.12
CA TYR A 101 -4.12 -1.50 -12.68
C TYR A 101 -5.31 -0.67 -12.21
N ARG A 102 -5.66 -0.80 -10.93
CA ARG A 102 -6.72 -0.06 -10.26
C ARG A 102 -6.22 0.54 -8.95
#